data_AF-A0A2J0L5N8-F1
#
_entry.id   AF-A0A2J0L5N8-F1
#
_cell.length_a   1.000
_cell.length_b   1.000
_cell.length_c   1.000
_cell.angle_alpha   90.00
_cell.angle_beta   90.00
_cell.angle_gamma   90.00
#
_symmetry.space_group_name_H-M   'P 1'
#
loop_
_entity.id
_entity.type
_entity.pdbx_description
1 polymer ?
#
loop_
_entity_poly.entity_id
_entity_poly.type
_entity_poly.pdbx_seq_one_letter_code
_entity_poly.pdbx_strand_id
1 'polypeptide(L)'
;MQKQKKTKIKSGSALLLTTILLFVILSMVVSLTYVTVMEQKMSSKTKSSVGAFFNADSGVEWALNKIANSSGANISNVFSGFAGNKYPCPSGFNCDVYFLDENGKVIIADAPLENIKAVRSVGTQGGETQRAIEAAVAAGGYSYTLYCYNNGGDGSPVCPASVTIGTQGPCDSGFKVVKELGSWGNCCKCVNYQSYFLPPGGSCGGNTGCWGGGSCSSGIFGKAYVCAQ
;
A
#
# COMPACT_ATOMS: atom_id res chain seq x y z
N MET A 1 -88.28 -40.98 16.61
CA MET A 1 -87.11 -41.90 16.64
C MET A 1 -86.34 -41.77 15.33
N GLN A 2 -85.23 -41.03 15.31
CA GLN A 2 -84.36 -40.94 14.12
C GLN A 2 -83.15 -41.87 14.28
N LYS A 3 -83.00 -42.83 13.36
CA LYS A 3 -81.87 -43.76 13.28
C LYS A 3 -80.63 -43.02 12.77
N GLN A 4 -79.63 -42.81 13.63
CA GLN A 4 -78.32 -42.34 13.21
C GLN A 4 -77.61 -43.42 12.37
N LYS A 5 -77.31 -43.09 11.12
CA LYS A 5 -76.59 -43.95 10.18
C LYS A 5 -75.09 -43.83 10.47
N LYS A 6 -74.52 -44.85 11.11
CA LYS A 6 -73.08 -44.94 11.42
C LYS A 6 -72.29 -45.08 10.10
N THR A 7 -71.68 -44.00 9.64
CA THR A 7 -70.75 -44.00 8.51
C THR A 7 -69.43 -44.66 8.93
N LYS A 8 -69.14 -45.83 8.35
CA LYS A 8 -67.83 -46.48 8.50
C LYS A 8 -66.76 -45.59 7.83
N ILE A 9 -65.92 -44.97 8.64
CA ILE A 9 -64.75 -44.21 8.15
C ILE A 9 -63.78 -45.23 7.54
N LYS A 10 -63.50 -45.09 6.23
CA LYS A 10 -62.52 -45.90 5.53
C LYS A 10 -61.11 -45.44 5.93
N SER A 11 -60.46 -46.18 6.82
CA SER A 11 -59.15 -45.88 7.42
C SER A 11 -57.98 -45.79 6.41
N GLY A 12 -58.18 -46.16 5.14
CA GLY A 12 -57.15 -46.07 4.10
C GLY A 12 -56.84 -44.65 3.62
N SER A 13 -57.77 -43.70 3.75
CA SER A 13 -57.58 -42.33 3.23
C SER A 13 -56.62 -41.49 4.09
N ALA A 14 -56.51 -41.79 5.39
CA ALA A 14 -55.63 -41.05 6.29
C ALA A 14 -54.15 -41.36 6.01
N LEU A 15 -53.84 -42.62 5.69
CA LEU A 15 -52.47 -43.07 5.42
C LEU A 15 -51.93 -42.56 4.06
N LEU A 16 -52.83 -42.39 3.09
CA LEU A 16 -52.48 -41.82 1.78
C LEU A 16 -52.27 -40.30 1.87
N LEU A 17 -53.05 -39.61 2.70
CA LEU A 17 -52.88 -38.18 2.92
C LEU A 17 -51.61 -37.86 3.72
N THR A 18 -51.27 -38.67 4.73
CA THR A 18 -50.01 -38.48 5.48
C THR A 18 -48.78 -38.75 4.64
N THR A 19 -48.80 -39.74 3.72
CA THR A 19 -47.68 -40.02 2.82
C THR A 19 -47.45 -38.91 1.80
N ILE A 20 -48.51 -38.35 1.20
CA ILE A 20 -48.40 -37.18 0.32
C ILE A 20 -47.82 -35.99 1.08
N LEU A 21 -48.33 -35.73 2.29
CA LEU A 21 -47.88 -34.60 3.11
C LEU A 21 -46.41 -34.75 3.51
N LEU A 22 -45.97 -35.97 3.84
CA LEU A 22 -44.58 -36.29 4.15
C LEU A 22 -43.67 -36.08 2.93
N PHE A 23 -44.14 -36.43 1.72
CA PHE A 23 -43.39 -36.19 0.48
C PHE A 23 -43.18 -34.70 0.20
N VAL A 24 -44.21 -33.88 0.44
CA VAL A 24 -44.13 -32.42 0.28
C VAL A 24 -43.11 -31.84 1.27
N ILE A 25 -43.18 -32.21 2.55
CA ILE A 25 -42.21 -31.76 3.56
C ILE A 25 -40.79 -32.17 3.17
N LEU A 26 -40.60 -33.42 2.73
CA LEU A 26 -39.29 -33.92 2.35
C LEU A 26 -38.72 -33.16 1.14
N SER A 27 -39.55 -32.83 0.15
CA SER A 27 -39.14 -32.02 -1.01
C SER A 27 -38.70 -30.60 -0.62
N MET A 28 -39.35 -30.01 0.38
CA MET A 28 -39.01 -28.70 0.90
C MET A 28 -37.67 -28.73 1.67
N VAL A 29 -37.47 -29.76 2.51
CA VAL A 29 -36.21 -29.94 3.25
C VAL A 29 -35.03 -30.12 2.30
N VAL A 30 -35.15 -30.97 1.27
CA VAL A 30 -34.08 -31.19 0.29
C VAL A 30 -33.71 -29.89 -0.43
N SER A 31 -34.71 -29.08 -0.79
CA SER A 31 -34.48 -27.78 -1.44
C SER A 31 -33.72 -26.81 -0.54
N LEU A 32 -34.10 -26.72 0.74
CA LEU A 32 -33.40 -25.89 1.74
C LEU A 32 -31.96 -26.37 2.01
N THR A 33 -31.75 -27.69 2.08
CA THR A 33 -30.41 -28.26 2.27
C THR A 33 -29.50 -27.95 1.08
N TYR A 34 -30.01 -27.99 -0.15
CA TYR A 34 -29.20 -27.66 -1.34
C TYR A 34 -28.74 -26.20 -1.33
N VAL A 35 -29.64 -25.26 -1.04
CA VAL A 35 -29.32 -23.82 -1.00
C VAL A 35 -28.29 -23.53 0.08
N THR A 36 -28.47 -24.05 1.29
CA THR A 36 -27.55 -23.81 2.41
C THR A 36 -26.14 -24.34 2.14
N VAL A 37 -25.99 -25.51 1.50
CA VAL A 37 -24.68 -26.04 1.10
C VAL A 37 -24.02 -25.15 0.04
N MET A 38 -24.80 -24.63 -0.92
CA MET A 38 -24.27 -23.71 -1.92
C MET A 38 -23.82 -22.37 -1.31
N GLU A 39 -24.59 -21.80 -0.38
CA GLU A 39 -24.22 -20.59 0.34
C GLU A 39 -22.93 -20.80 1.16
N GLN A 40 -22.78 -21.94 1.83
CA GLN A 40 -21.56 -22.26 2.57
C GLN A 40 -20.33 -22.34 1.64
N LYS A 41 -20.48 -22.96 0.46
CA LYS A 41 -19.40 -23.02 -0.54
C LYS A 41 -19.04 -21.62 -1.06
N MET A 42 -20.03 -20.79 -1.35
CA MET A 42 -19.81 -19.40 -1.79
C MET A 42 -19.12 -18.58 -0.70
N SER A 43 -19.56 -18.69 0.56
CA SER A 43 -18.94 -18.03 1.72
C SER A 43 -17.48 -18.45 1.92
N SER A 44 -17.19 -19.75 1.80
CA SER A 44 -15.82 -20.27 1.89
C SER A 44 -14.93 -19.73 0.77
N LYS A 45 -15.43 -19.68 -0.47
CA LYS A 45 -14.73 -19.07 -1.61
C LYS A 45 -14.48 -17.57 -1.41
N THR A 46 -15.42 -16.84 -0.82
CA THR A 46 -15.23 -15.42 -0.48
C THR A 46 -14.11 -15.24 0.55
N LYS A 47 -14.10 -16.03 1.63
CA LYS A 47 -13.03 -15.98 2.64
C LYS A 47 -11.66 -16.28 2.03
N SER A 48 -11.60 -17.30 1.16
CA SER A 48 -10.40 -17.67 0.40
C SER A 48 -9.97 -16.59 -0.60
N SER A 49 -10.92 -15.90 -1.22
CA SER A 49 -10.62 -14.78 -2.13
C SER A 49 -10.05 -13.57 -1.39
N VAL A 50 -10.58 -13.28 -0.21
CA VAL A 50 -10.14 -12.14 0.61
C VAL A 50 -8.70 -12.37 1.11
N GLY A 51 -8.36 -13.55 1.64
CA GLY A 51 -6.98 -13.77 2.06
C GLY A 51 -6.00 -13.98 0.90
N ALA A 52 -6.45 -14.48 -0.27
CA ALA A 52 -5.63 -14.44 -1.48
C ALA A 52 -5.30 -12.98 -1.89
N PHE A 53 -6.26 -12.06 -1.75
CA PHE A 53 -6.03 -10.63 -1.99
C PHE A 53 -5.05 -10.02 -0.97
N PHE A 54 -5.23 -10.29 0.34
CA PHE A 54 -4.29 -9.83 1.37
C PHE A 54 -2.86 -10.34 1.16
N ASN A 55 -2.70 -11.61 0.73
CA ASN A 55 -1.38 -12.16 0.40
C ASN A 55 -0.76 -11.43 -0.79
N ALA A 56 -1.54 -11.14 -1.84
CA ALA A 56 -1.05 -10.37 -2.99
C ALA A 56 -0.63 -8.95 -2.59
N ASP A 57 -1.45 -8.27 -1.78
CA ASP A 57 -1.21 -6.89 -1.36
C ASP A 57 0.08 -6.78 -0.53
N SER A 58 0.22 -7.69 0.44
CA SER A 58 1.42 -7.81 1.27
C SER A 58 2.67 -8.11 0.42
N GLY A 59 2.54 -8.91 -0.63
CA GLY A 59 3.63 -9.22 -1.55
C GLY A 59 4.09 -8.02 -2.39
N VAL A 60 3.15 -7.21 -2.86
CA VAL A 60 3.46 -5.95 -3.56
C VAL A 60 4.15 -4.96 -2.63
N GLU A 61 3.59 -4.70 -1.45
CA GLU A 61 4.17 -3.83 -0.42
C GLU A 61 5.61 -4.24 -0.07
N TRP A 62 5.83 -5.53 0.17
CA TRP A 62 7.15 -6.06 0.49
C TRP A 62 8.15 -5.85 -0.66
N ALA A 63 7.75 -6.15 -1.89
CA ALA A 63 8.60 -6.02 -3.06
C ALA A 63 8.93 -4.55 -3.37
N LEU A 64 7.95 -3.66 -3.29
CA LEU A 64 8.15 -2.21 -3.46
C LEU A 64 9.07 -1.65 -2.37
N ASN A 65 8.87 -2.05 -1.12
CA ASN A 65 9.73 -1.62 -0.01
C ASN A 65 11.18 -2.11 -0.18
N LYS A 66 11.37 -3.33 -0.71
CA LYS A 66 12.70 -3.85 -1.06
C LYS A 66 13.36 -3.07 -2.20
N ILE A 67 12.61 -2.74 -3.24
CA ILE A 67 13.10 -1.94 -4.37
C ILE A 67 13.46 -0.53 -3.88
N ALA A 68 12.60 0.12 -3.09
CA ALA A 68 12.80 1.47 -2.58
C ALA A 68 14.03 1.61 -1.66
N ASN A 69 14.31 0.60 -0.84
CA ASN A 69 15.48 0.59 0.07
C ASN A 69 16.72 -0.05 -0.54
N SER A 70 16.67 -0.45 -1.82
CA SER A 70 17.81 -1.10 -2.45
C SER A 70 18.85 -0.10 -2.93
N SER A 71 20.11 -0.40 -2.68
CA SER A 71 21.27 0.26 -3.28
C SER A 71 21.91 -0.57 -4.41
N GLY A 72 21.27 -1.67 -4.80
CA GLY A 72 21.76 -2.58 -5.84
C GLY A 72 21.43 -2.06 -7.24
N ALA A 73 22.26 -2.38 -8.22
CA ALA A 73 21.99 -2.03 -9.62
C ALA A 73 20.96 -2.98 -10.29
N ASN A 74 20.95 -4.26 -9.90
CA ASN A 74 20.19 -5.33 -10.56
C ASN A 74 19.20 -6.03 -9.62
N ILE A 75 18.18 -6.65 -10.22
CA ILE A 75 17.13 -7.43 -9.53
C ILE A 75 17.74 -8.52 -8.65
N SER A 76 18.72 -9.28 -9.16
CA SER A 76 19.38 -10.38 -8.46
C SER A 76 20.07 -9.96 -7.15
N ASN A 77 20.54 -8.71 -7.06
CA ASN A 77 21.19 -8.18 -5.86
C ASN A 77 20.18 -7.87 -4.74
N VAL A 78 18.96 -7.49 -5.11
CA VAL A 78 17.89 -7.13 -4.16
C VAL A 78 17.07 -8.36 -3.77
N PHE A 79 16.85 -9.22 -4.75
CA PHE A 79 16.10 -10.47 -4.67
C PHE A 79 17.06 -11.63 -4.91
N SER A 80 17.82 -11.97 -3.87
CA SER A 80 18.76 -13.09 -3.91
C SER A 80 18.02 -14.38 -4.26
N GLY A 81 18.48 -15.06 -5.31
CA GLY A 81 17.84 -16.28 -5.82
C GLY A 81 16.76 -16.06 -6.90
N PHE A 82 16.65 -14.85 -7.48
CA PHE A 82 15.83 -14.64 -8.67
C PHE A 82 16.35 -15.50 -9.84
N ALA A 83 15.64 -16.60 -10.14
CA ALA A 83 15.99 -17.56 -11.18
C ALA A 83 15.12 -17.42 -12.44
N GLY A 84 14.57 -16.22 -12.65
CA GLY A 84 13.73 -15.89 -13.79
C GLY A 84 12.23 -16.14 -13.53
N ASN A 85 11.44 -15.19 -13.99
CA ASN A 85 9.97 -15.18 -14.09
C ASN A 85 9.21 -14.88 -12.80
N LYS A 86 9.57 -15.49 -11.67
CA LYS A 86 8.86 -15.26 -10.40
C LYS A 86 9.78 -15.32 -9.18
N TYR A 87 9.43 -14.54 -8.17
CA TYR A 87 10.08 -14.56 -6.88
C TYR A 87 9.08 -14.92 -5.78
N PRO A 88 9.32 -15.96 -4.98
CA PRO A 88 8.42 -16.31 -3.89
C PRO A 88 8.48 -15.24 -2.80
N CYS A 89 7.33 -14.87 -2.25
CA CYS A 89 7.25 -14.01 -1.10
C CYS A 89 7.96 -14.63 0.12
N PRO A 90 8.42 -13.80 1.08
CA PRO A 90 9.02 -14.28 2.31
C PRO A 90 8.05 -15.17 3.11
N SER A 91 8.61 -16.03 3.95
CA SER A 91 7.86 -16.96 4.80
C SER A 91 6.77 -16.23 5.59
N GLY A 92 5.52 -16.64 5.41
CA GLY A 92 4.36 -16.01 6.06
C GLY A 92 3.28 -15.58 5.07
N PHE A 93 3.66 -15.33 3.81
CA PHE A 93 2.72 -14.99 2.74
C PHE A 93 2.83 -16.02 1.61
N ASN A 94 1.70 -16.62 1.25
CA ASN A 94 1.66 -17.50 0.08
C ASN A 94 1.41 -16.64 -1.16
N CYS A 95 2.47 -16.03 -1.69
CA CYS A 95 2.42 -15.23 -2.91
C CYS A 95 3.66 -15.40 -3.78
N ASP A 96 3.46 -15.21 -5.08
CA ASP A 96 4.52 -15.13 -6.09
C ASP A 96 4.55 -13.71 -6.65
N VAL A 97 5.74 -13.10 -6.71
CA VAL A 97 5.98 -11.76 -7.23
C VAL A 97 6.60 -11.82 -8.63
N TYR A 98 6.10 -10.96 -9.51
CA TYR A 98 6.51 -10.81 -10.90
C TYR A 98 6.91 -9.35 -11.14
N PHE A 99 8.07 -9.15 -11.75
CA PHE A 99 8.55 -7.83 -12.16
C PHE A 99 8.17 -7.59 -13.60
N LEU A 100 7.62 -6.41 -13.90
CA LEU A 100 7.10 -6.06 -15.22
C LEU A 100 7.90 -4.90 -15.80
N ASP A 101 8.16 -4.98 -17.10
CA ASP A 101 8.76 -3.90 -17.89
C ASP A 101 7.72 -2.83 -18.27
N GLU A 102 8.17 -1.82 -19.03
CA GLU A 102 7.33 -0.74 -19.54
C GLU A 102 6.19 -1.21 -20.46
N ASN A 103 6.32 -2.38 -21.06
CA ASN A 103 5.30 -2.98 -21.92
C ASN A 103 4.36 -3.91 -21.14
N GLY A 104 4.49 -3.99 -19.81
CA GLY A 104 3.73 -4.91 -18.98
C GLY A 104 4.14 -6.39 -19.17
N LYS A 105 5.33 -6.65 -19.70
CA LYS A 105 5.87 -7.99 -19.88
C LYS A 105 6.70 -8.38 -18.66
N VAL A 106 6.56 -9.64 -18.24
CA VAL A 106 7.34 -10.18 -17.12
C VAL A 106 8.82 -10.23 -17.51
N ILE A 107 9.66 -9.65 -16.65
CA ILE A 107 11.11 -9.69 -16.75
C ILE A 107 11.57 -11.10 -16.37
N ILE A 108 12.15 -11.81 -17.33
CA ILE A 108 12.50 -13.24 -17.21
C ILE A 108 13.98 -13.48 -16.92
N ALA A 109 14.81 -12.44 -17.00
CA ALA A 109 16.24 -12.49 -16.79
C ALA A 109 16.66 -11.40 -15.78
N ASP A 110 17.85 -11.52 -15.22
CA ASP A 110 18.39 -10.44 -14.39
C ASP A 110 18.51 -9.17 -15.22
N ALA A 111 17.95 -8.08 -14.69
CA ALA A 111 17.91 -6.79 -15.33
C ALA A 111 18.16 -5.68 -14.30
N PRO A 112 18.57 -4.50 -14.75
CA PRO A 112 18.62 -3.30 -13.92
C PRO A 112 17.26 -3.02 -13.24
N LEU A 113 17.28 -2.55 -12.00
CA LEU A 113 16.05 -2.21 -11.26
C LEU A 113 15.23 -1.10 -11.93
N GLU A 114 15.89 -0.20 -12.66
CA GLU A 114 15.24 0.89 -13.41
C GLU A 114 14.29 0.39 -14.52
N ASN A 115 14.48 -0.85 -14.97
CA ASN A 115 13.63 -1.49 -15.98
C ASN A 115 12.33 -2.03 -15.37
N ILE A 116 12.23 -2.13 -14.04
CA ILE A 116 10.99 -2.53 -13.37
C ILE A 116 10.08 -1.30 -13.34
N LYS A 117 9.00 -1.34 -14.10
CA LYS A 117 7.96 -0.29 -14.11
C LYS A 117 6.75 -0.66 -13.29
N ALA A 118 6.51 -1.95 -13.09
CA ALA A 118 5.46 -2.42 -12.20
C ALA A 118 5.87 -3.73 -11.51
N VAL A 119 5.25 -3.96 -10.36
CA VAL A 119 5.34 -5.19 -9.59
C VAL A 119 3.95 -5.79 -9.53
N ARG A 120 3.82 -7.05 -9.93
CA ARG A 120 2.60 -7.84 -9.78
C ARG A 120 2.83 -8.93 -8.76
N SER A 121 2.00 -9.01 -7.73
CA SER A 121 1.99 -10.13 -6.79
C SER A 121 0.73 -10.96 -7.00
N VAL A 122 0.89 -12.27 -7.02
CA VAL A 122 -0.20 -13.26 -7.09
C VAL A 122 -0.27 -13.98 -5.75
N GLY A 123 -1.27 -13.63 -4.95
CA GLY A 123 -1.55 -14.29 -3.68
C GLY A 123 -2.43 -15.52 -3.88
N THR A 124 -2.06 -16.61 -3.21
CA THR A 124 -2.80 -17.88 -3.24
C THR A 124 -3.34 -18.20 -1.86
N GLN A 125 -4.61 -18.60 -1.77
CA GLN A 125 -5.19 -19.11 -0.52
C GLN A 125 -6.14 -20.27 -0.81
N GLY A 126 -6.05 -21.33 0.00
CA GLY A 126 -6.90 -22.52 -0.19
C GLY A 126 -6.54 -23.36 -1.43
N GLY A 127 -5.33 -23.20 -1.98
CA GLY A 127 -4.79 -24.01 -3.07
C GLY A 127 -5.26 -23.60 -4.48
N GLU A 128 -6.53 -23.20 -4.63
CA GLU A 128 -7.12 -22.91 -5.94
C GLU A 128 -7.44 -21.42 -6.15
N THR A 129 -7.70 -20.66 -5.08
CA THR A 129 -8.06 -19.25 -5.21
C THR A 129 -6.82 -18.40 -5.32
N GLN A 130 -6.66 -17.75 -6.48
CA GLN A 130 -5.58 -16.82 -6.75
C GLN A 130 -6.15 -15.42 -7.01
N ARG A 131 -5.49 -14.41 -6.47
CA ARG A 131 -5.75 -13.00 -6.75
C ARG A 131 -4.44 -12.32 -7.09
N ALA A 132 -4.46 -11.46 -8.11
CA ALA A 132 -3.31 -10.70 -8.51
C ALA A 132 -3.54 -9.21 -8.21
N ILE A 133 -2.50 -8.56 -7.70
CA ILE A 133 -2.44 -7.11 -7.54
C ILE A 133 -1.21 -6.63 -8.28
N GLU A 134 -1.36 -5.53 -9.00
CA GLU A 134 -0.28 -4.88 -9.73
C GLU A 134 -0.16 -3.43 -9.27
N ALA A 135 1.07 -3.02 -8.96
CA ALA A 135 1.39 -1.65 -8.59
C ALA A 135 2.54 -1.14 -9.44
N ALA A 136 2.42 0.11 -9.91
CA ALA A 136 3.50 0.79 -10.62
C ALA A 136 4.64 1.12 -9.64
N VAL A 137 5.87 0.90 -10.09
CA VAL A 137 7.08 1.38 -9.43
C VAL A 137 7.31 2.80 -9.93
N ALA A 138 7.12 3.79 -9.05
CA ALA A 138 7.42 5.17 -9.39
C ALA A 138 8.94 5.33 -9.63
N ALA A 139 9.33 5.45 -10.90
CA ALA A 139 10.68 5.88 -11.27
C ALA A 139 10.79 7.37 -10.95
N GLY A 140 11.25 7.69 -9.75
CA GLY A 140 11.35 9.07 -9.30
C GLY A 140 11.97 9.13 -7.92
N GLY A 141 13.30 8.94 -7.87
CA GLY A 141 14.08 9.35 -6.72
C GLY A 141 13.92 10.86 -6.56
N TYR A 142 13.16 11.28 -5.56
CA TYR A 142 13.17 12.67 -5.13
C TYR A 142 14.45 12.86 -4.33
N SER A 143 15.42 13.58 -4.88
CA SER A 143 16.55 14.08 -4.09
C SER A 143 16.13 15.40 -3.44
N TYR A 144 16.36 15.50 -2.14
CA TYR A 144 16.12 16.72 -1.37
C TYR A 144 17.48 17.35 -1.07
N THR A 145 17.84 18.41 -1.80
CA THR A 145 19.08 19.13 -1.52
C THR A 145 18.78 20.34 -0.64
N LEU A 146 19.38 20.36 0.55
CA LEU A 146 19.46 21.52 1.42
C LEU A 146 20.81 22.21 1.14
N TYR A 147 20.80 23.36 0.46
CA TYR A 147 22.02 24.03 0.03
C TYR A 147 22.25 25.33 0.81
N CYS A 148 23.35 25.36 1.55
CA CYS A 148 23.87 26.55 2.22
C CYS A 148 25.40 26.45 2.26
N TYR A 149 26.11 27.42 1.70
CA TYR A 149 27.58 27.48 1.75
C TYR A 149 28.03 28.51 2.79
N ASN A 150 28.99 28.13 3.63
CA ASN A 150 29.68 29.05 4.53
C ASN A 150 30.71 29.84 3.73
N ASN A 151 30.40 31.10 3.43
CA ASN A 151 31.42 32.03 2.98
C ASN A 151 32.33 32.30 4.18
N GLY A 152 33.59 31.87 4.12
CA GLY A 152 34.55 31.89 5.23
C GLY A 152 34.90 33.27 5.80
N GLY A 153 34.19 34.34 5.39
CA GLY A 153 34.37 35.71 5.86
C GLY A 153 33.33 36.20 6.88
N ASP A 154 32.08 35.71 6.85
CA ASP A 154 30.95 36.39 7.56
C ASP A 154 30.24 35.53 8.62
N GLY A 155 30.74 34.33 8.91
CA GLY A 155 30.21 33.46 9.97
C GLY A 155 28.76 33.00 9.80
N SER A 156 28.11 33.30 8.66
CA SER A 156 26.72 32.98 8.37
C SER A 156 26.58 32.27 7.02
N PRO A 157 25.75 31.21 6.92
CA PRO A 157 25.50 30.53 5.66
C PRO A 157 24.79 31.44 4.66
N VAL A 158 25.30 31.51 3.42
CA VAL A 158 24.66 32.21 2.31
C VAL A 158 23.86 31.21 1.49
N CYS A 159 22.54 31.40 1.40
CA CYS A 159 21.65 30.49 0.68
C CYS A 159 20.88 31.27 -0.40
N PRO A 160 20.73 30.73 -1.63
CA PRO A 160 20.13 31.45 -2.75
C PRO A 160 18.66 31.78 -2.46
N ALA A 161 18.29 33.06 -2.62
CA ALA A 161 16.95 33.57 -2.30
C ALA A 161 15.84 32.99 -3.19
N SER A 162 16.18 32.57 -4.41
CA SER A 162 15.28 31.94 -5.37
C SER A 162 16.06 31.16 -6.41
N VAL A 163 15.54 30.00 -6.81
CA VAL A 163 16.06 29.20 -7.92
C VAL A 163 14.96 29.03 -8.96
N THR A 164 15.30 29.15 -10.24
CA THR A 164 14.31 28.99 -11.33
C THR A 164 13.95 27.52 -11.51
N ILE A 165 12.65 27.21 -11.44
CA ILE A 165 12.12 25.85 -11.67
C ILE A 165 12.51 25.37 -13.07
N GLY A 166 12.96 24.12 -13.19
CA GLY A 166 13.40 23.50 -14.43
C GLY A 166 14.88 23.73 -14.77
N THR A 167 15.61 24.49 -13.96
CA THR A 167 17.08 24.62 -14.07
C THR A 167 17.78 23.65 -13.13
N GLN A 168 19.06 23.36 -13.41
CA GLN A 168 19.88 22.46 -12.58
C GLN A 168 20.01 22.97 -11.14
N GLY A 169 19.94 24.30 -10.91
CA GLY A 169 19.78 24.86 -9.57
C GLY A 169 20.78 24.30 -8.53
N PRO A 170 20.38 24.15 -7.26
CA PRO A 170 21.16 23.50 -6.21
C PRO A 170 21.10 21.97 -6.28
N CYS A 171 20.52 21.39 -7.35
CA CYS A 171 20.42 19.95 -7.52
C CYS A 171 21.74 19.36 -8.03
N ASP A 172 21.98 18.08 -7.73
CA ASP A 172 23.12 17.35 -8.27
C ASP A 172 23.09 17.30 -9.80
N SER A 173 24.26 17.06 -10.40
CA SER A 173 24.40 16.98 -11.85
C SER A 173 23.42 15.98 -12.46
N GLY A 174 22.61 16.46 -13.42
CA GLY A 174 21.56 15.68 -14.08
C GLY A 174 20.16 15.86 -13.49
N PHE A 175 20.00 16.54 -12.35
CA PHE A 175 18.70 16.79 -11.73
C PHE A 175 18.28 18.26 -11.90
N LYS A 176 16.98 18.50 -12.05
CA LYS A 176 16.38 19.84 -12.16
C LYS A 176 15.47 20.10 -10.97
N VAL A 177 15.38 21.37 -10.57
CA VAL A 177 14.42 21.80 -9.54
C VAL A 177 13.01 21.65 -10.07
N VAL A 178 12.20 20.82 -9.42
CA VAL A 178 10.78 20.61 -9.77
C VAL A 178 9.87 21.47 -8.91
N LYS A 179 10.19 21.63 -7.62
CA LYS A 179 9.33 22.32 -6.66
C LYS A 179 10.12 22.97 -5.54
N GLU A 180 9.74 24.18 -5.15
CA GLU A 180 10.20 24.82 -3.91
C GLU A 180 9.34 24.33 -2.73
N LEU A 181 9.98 23.80 -1.69
CA LEU A 181 9.32 23.33 -0.46
C LEU A 181 9.20 24.42 0.62
N GLY A 182 9.85 25.56 0.39
CA GLY A 182 9.86 26.71 1.28
C GLY A 182 11.13 26.79 2.11
N SER A 183 11.15 27.76 3.02
CA SER A 183 12.29 28.04 3.89
C SER A 183 12.41 27.01 5.01
N TRP A 184 13.64 26.68 5.38
CA TRP A 184 13.99 25.87 6.54
C TRP A 184 14.95 26.65 7.43
N GLY A 185 15.06 26.25 8.69
CA GLY A 185 15.85 27.01 9.65
C GLY A 185 15.83 26.40 11.03
N ASN A 186 15.97 27.26 12.03
CA ASN A 186 15.65 26.93 13.41
C ASN A 186 14.58 27.88 13.96
N CYS A 187 13.80 27.35 14.88
CA CYS A 187 12.95 28.14 15.74
C CYS A 187 13.50 28.06 17.16
N CYS A 188 13.50 29.19 17.87
CA CYS A 188 13.76 29.20 19.30
C CYS A 188 12.47 29.46 20.08
N LYS A 189 12.35 28.81 21.26
CA LYS A 189 11.38 29.18 22.30
C LYS A 189 12.08 29.75 23.52
N CYS A 190 11.64 30.94 23.95
CA CYS A 190 12.23 31.68 25.07
C CYS A 190 12.11 30.98 26.43
N VAL A 191 11.08 30.16 26.64
CA VAL A 191 10.80 29.58 27.96
C VAL A 191 11.88 28.59 28.43
N ASN A 192 12.62 27.97 27.51
CA ASN A 192 13.63 26.93 27.83
C ASN A 192 14.92 27.03 26.99
N TYR A 193 15.13 28.10 26.22
CA TYR A 193 16.26 28.24 25.26
C TYR A 193 16.41 27.05 24.29
N GLN A 194 15.31 26.35 24.01
CA GLN A 194 15.34 25.21 23.10
C GLN A 194 15.26 25.71 21.66
N SER A 195 16.27 25.32 20.87
CA SER A 195 16.22 25.43 19.42
C SER A 195 15.67 24.12 18.85
N TYR A 196 14.73 24.22 17.92
CA TYR A 196 14.22 23.09 17.16
C TYR A 196 14.30 23.41 15.68
N PHE A 197 14.44 22.35 14.89
CA PHE A 197 14.48 22.46 13.44
C PHE A 197 13.16 23.00 12.91
N LEU A 198 13.23 24.00 12.04
CA LEU A 198 12.13 24.50 11.26
C LEU A 198 12.12 23.73 9.93
N PRO A 199 11.16 22.81 9.72
CA PRO A 199 11.08 22.09 8.46
C PRO A 199 10.74 23.03 7.30
N PRO A 200 11.09 22.65 6.05
CA PRO A 200 10.72 23.40 4.87
C PRO A 200 9.23 23.75 4.82
N GLY A 201 8.93 25.05 4.65
CA GLY A 201 7.56 25.55 4.56
C GLY A 201 6.84 25.68 5.91
N GLY A 202 7.52 25.36 7.01
CA GLY A 202 7.02 25.61 8.36
C GLY A 202 7.16 27.07 8.79
N SER A 203 6.44 27.44 9.85
CA SER A 203 6.58 28.73 10.53
C SER A 203 6.89 28.54 12.01
N CYS A 204 7.78 29.36 12.57
CA CYS A 204 7.93 29.44 14.02
C CYS A 204 6.68 30.10 14.60
N GLY A 205 5.84 29.32 15.32
CA GLY A 205 4.61 29.82 15.95
C GLY A 205 4.89 31.10 16.77
N GLY A 206 3.96 32.06 16.69
CA GLY A 206 4.17 33.50 16.94
C GLY A 206 4.56 33.96 18.34
N ASN A 207 5.69 33.51 18.89
CA ASN A 207 6.27 34.08 20.11
C ASN A 207 7.80 34.03 20.07
N THR A 208 8.38 34.71 19.08
CA THR A 208 9.84 34.81 18.84
C THR A 208 10.50 36.00 19.54
N GLY A 209 9.75 36.80 20.31
CA GLY A 209 10.29 37.94 21.05
C GLY A 209 10.63 37.59 22.49
N CYS A 210 11.89 37.29 22.79
CA CYS A 210 12.34 37.18 24.18
C CYS A 210 12.57 38.60 24.73
N TRP A 211 11.60 39.11 25.50
CA TRP A 211 11.79 40.35 26.27
C TRP A 211 12.67 40.06 27.48
N GLY A 212 13.99 40.16 27.31
CA GLY A 212 14.94 40.13 28.43
C GLY A 212 16.21 39.32 28.15
N GLY A 213 17.21 39.97 27.56
CA GLY A 213 18.64 39.71 27.76
C GLY A 213 19.27 38.38 27.31
N GLY A 214 18.51 37.32 27.05
CA GLY A 214 19.01 36.04 26.55
C GLY A 214 18.80 35.91 25.04
N SER A 215 19.86 35.92 24.25
CA SER A 215 19.79 35.83 22.79
C SER A 215 19.58 34.39 22.34
N CYS A 216 18.34 34.04 21.97
CA CYS A 216 18.10 32.92 21.08
C CYS A 216 17.37 33.40 19.83
N SER A 217 18.11 33.45 18.71
CA SER A 217 17.60 33.92 17.44
C SER A 217 16.97 32.77 16.67
N SER A 218 15.70 32.90 16.31
CA SER A 218 15.12 32.09 15.24
C SER A 218 15.67 32.62 13.92
N GLY A 219 16.25 31.74 13.12
CA GLY A 219 16.87 32.07 11.86
C GLY A 219 16.33 31.19 10.75
N ILE A 220 15.99 31.81 9.63
CA ILE A 220 15.88 31.06 8.37
C ILE A 220 17.30 30.78 7.93
N PHE A 221 17.65 29.50 7.82
CA PHE A 221 18.95 29.10 7.34
C PHE A 221 18.97 29.05 5.83
N GLY A 222 17.90 28.59 5.18
CA GLY A 222 17.85 28.56 3.72
C GLY A 222 16.51 28.12 3.17
N LYS A 223 16.50 27.69 1.91
CA LYS A 223 15.34 27.12 1.22
C LYS A 223 15.61 25.67 0.84
N ALA A 224 14.54 24.87 0.80
CA ALA A 224 14.61 23.49 0.36
C ALA A 224 13.85 23.31 -0.97
N TYR A 225 14.40 22.43 -1.81
CA TYR A 225 13.90 22.18 -3.16
C TYR A 225 13.76 20.67 -3.38
N VAL A 226 12.77 20.28 -4.19
CA VAL A 226 12.64 18.94 -4.73
C VAL A 226 13.37 18.90 -6.08
N CYS A 227 14.31 17.97 -6.19
CA CYS A 227 15.05 17.71 -7.42
C CYS A 227 14.55 16.42 -8.06
N ALA A 228 14.34 16.44 -9.38
CA ALA A 228 14.05 15.24 -10.18
C ALA A 228 14.87 15.25 -11.47
N GLN A 229 15.16 14.05 -11.99
CA GLN A 229 15.98 13.81 -13.18
C GLN A 229 15.17 14.01 -14.46
#